data_AF-A0A7J6T4Q2-F1
#
_entry.id   AF-A0A7J6T4Q2-F1
#
_cell.length_a   1.000
_cell.length_b   1.000
_cell.length_c   1.000
_cell.angle_alpha   90.00
_cell.angle_beta   90.00
_cell.angle_gamma   90.00
#
_symmetry.space_group_name_H-M   'P 1'
#
loop_
_entity.id
_entity.type
_entity.pdbx_description
1 polymer ?
#
loop_
_entity_poly.entity_id
_entity_poly.type
_entity_poly.pdbx_seq_one_letter_code
_entity_poly.pdbx_strand_id
1 'polypeptide(L)'
;DPKVSELEFRIDNVTKYKVGESVESPSKMIELFNYRLKVYPVGKVDNRFAVYLQRVPMNGIDPRGVYENVGYDISLVNHWEPSEPLTKRRYCESFRNLQAHGWDKFLDEELRPKSVPSTSRLK
;
A
#
# COMPACT_ATOMS: atom_id res chain seq x y z
N ASP A 1 -22.38 10.39 -5.15
CA ASP A 1 -20.92 10.28 -5.01
C ASP A 1 -20.50 8.84 -4.85
N PRO A 2 -19.50 8.35 -5.61
CA PRO A 2 -18.86 7.08 -5.29
C PRO A 2 -18.32 7.19 -3.87
N LYS A 3 -18.67 6.23 -3.01
CA LYS A 3 -18.19 6.19 -1.63
C LYS A 3 -16.71 5.84 -1.64
N VAL A 4 -15.86 6.86 -1.68
CA VAL A 4 -14.42 6.69 -1.49
C VAL A 4 -14.22 6.12 -0.10
N SER A 5 -13.69 4.89 -0.04
CA SER A 5 -13.39 4.20 1.20
C SER A 5 -11.88 4.04 1.31
N GLU A 6 -11.31 4.51 2.41
CA GLU A 6 -9.86 4.53 2.59
C GLU A 6 -9.40 3.41 3.52
N LEU A 7 -8.25 2.82 3.26
CA LEU A 7 -7.58 1.84 4.12
C LEU A 7 -6.17 2.36 4.41
N GLU A 8 -5.92 2.71 5.66
CA GLU A 8 -4.62 3.20 6.11
C GLU A 8 -3.83 2.10 6.82
N PHE A 9 -2.52 2.08 6.58
CA PHE A 9 -1.61 1.16 7.25
C PHE A 9 -0.28 1.83 7.54
N ARG A 10 0.11 1.82 8.80
CA ARG A 10 1.37 2.41 9.28
C ARG A 10 2.35 1.32 9.66
N ILE A 11 3.58 1.46 9.18
CA ILE A 11 4.70 0.58 9.52
C ILE A 11 5.72 1.41 10.31
N ASP A 12 5.78 1.22 11.63
CA ASP A 12 6.63 2.04 12.51
C ASP A 12 8.13 1.77 12.36
N ASN A 13 8.51 0.59 11.85
CA ASN A 13 9.91 0.25 11.67
C ASN A 13 10.08 -0.71 10.47
N VAL A 14 10.21 -0.13 9.28
CA VAL A 14 10.31 -0.89 8.02
C VAL A 14 11.57 -1.76 7.94
N THR A 15 12.66 -1.38 8.61
CA THR A 15 13.95 -2.10 8.56
C THR A 15 13.97 -3.39 9.37
N LYS A 16 12.97 -3.61 10.24
CA LYS A 16 12.80 -4.88 10.97
C LYS A 16 12.38 -6.05 10.08
N TYR A 17 11.79 -5.77 8.92
CA TYR A 17 11.21 -6.79 8.05
C TYR A 17 12.22 -7.26 7.02
N LYS A 18 12.33 -8.58 6.84
CA LYS A 18 13.29 -9.17 5.92
C LYS A 18 12.69 -9.32 4.52
N VAL A 19 13.57 -9.33 3.51
CA VAL A 19 13.17 -9.67 2.14
C VAL A 19 12.52 -11.05 2.13
N GLY A 20 11.34 -11.14 1.50
CA GLY A 20 10.53 -12.36 1.44
C GLY A 20 9.47 -12.47 2.53
N GLU A 21 9.50 -11.62 3.57
CA GLU A 21 8.43 -11.50 4.55
C GLU A 21 7.42 -10.44 4.10
N SER A 22 6.13 -10.68 4.34
CA SER A 22 5.10 -9.65 4.16
C SER A 22 4.65 -9.08 5.49
N VAL A 23 4.46 -7.77 5.51
CA VAL A 23 3.72 -7.09 6.57
C VAL A 23 2.31 -6.82 6.06
N GLU A 24 1.31 -7.18 6.86
CA GLU A 24 -0.09 -7.06 6.47
C GLU A 24 -0.81 -6.07 7.36
N SER A 25 -1.66 -5.23 6.76
CA SER A 25 -2.58 -4.40 7.53
C SER A 25 -3.69 -5.25 8.15
N PRO A 26 -4.37 -4.76 9.19
CA PRO A 26 -5.70 -5.26 9.53
C PRO A 26 -6.62 -5.23 8.30
N SER A 27 -7.54 -6.20 8.22
CA SER A 27 -8.55 -6.18 7.17
C SER A 27 -9.63 -5.14 7.49
N LYS A 28 -10.07 -4.40 6.47
CA LYS A 28 -11.20 -3.47 6.55
C LYS A 28 -12.30 -3.88 5.59
N MET A 29 -13.54 -3.82 6.07
CA MET A 29 -14.71 -3.97 5.22
C MET A 29 -14.92 -2.69 4.42
N ILE A 30 -14.93 -2.81 3.10
CA ILE A 30 -15.29 -1.77 2.14
C ILE A 30 -16.49 -2.31 1.37
N GLU A 31 -17.65 -1.69 1.58
CA GLU A 31 -18.93 -2.17 1.11
C GLU A 31 -19.23 -3.61 1.57
N LEU A 32 -19.17 -4.58 0.67
CA LEU A 32 -19.47 -5.99 0.93
C LEU A 32 -18.22 -6.86 1.05
N PHE A 33 -17.02 -6.29 0.98
CA PHE A 33 -15.78 -7.07 0.86
C PHE A 33 -14.72 -6.61 1.85
N ASN A 34 -13.91 -7.56 2.32
CA ASN A 34 -12.79 -7.26 3.20
C ASN A 34 -11.51 -7.12 2.39
N TYR A 35 -10.76 -6.06 2.67
CA TYR A 35 -9.47 -5.78 2.04
C TYR A 35 -8.38 -5.58 3.07
N ARG A 36 -7.15 -5.93 2.70
CA ARG A 36 -5.94 -5.57 3.46
C ARG A 36 -4.84 -5.12 2.52
N LEU A 37 -3.91 -4.32 3.03
CA LEU A 37 -2.65 -4.02 2.35
C LEU A 37 -1.62 -5.09 2.72
N LYS A 38 -0.86 -5.54 1.73
CA LYS A 38 0.34 -6.37 1.92
C LYS A 38 1.54 -5.60 1.41
N VAL A 39 2.54 -5.44 2.28
CA VAL A 39 3.79 -4.77 1.97
C VAL A 39 4.93 -5.78 2.06
N TYR A 40 5.75 -5.86 1.02
CA TYR A 40 6.90 -6.75 0.97
C TYR A 40 8.18 -5.93 0.78
N PRO A 41 9.18 -6.04 1.66
CA PRO A 41 10.52 -5.54 1.37
C PRO A 41 11.11 -6.32 0.19
N VAL A 42 11.57 -5.63 -0.86
CA VAL A 42 12.08 -6.27 -2.11
C VAL A 42 13.57 -6.06 -2.35
N GLY A 43 14.31 -5.45 -1.43
CA GLY A 43 15.74 -5.17 -1.60
C GLY A 43 16.59 -5.41 -0.34
N LYS A 44 17.88 -5.70 -0.53
CA LYS A 44 18.90 -5.66 0.53
C LYS A 44 19.27 -4.23 0.96
N VAL A 45 18.95 -3.25 0.11
CA VAL A 45 19.19 -1.82 0.34
C VAL A 45 17.89 -1.21 0.82
N ASP A 46 17.98 -0.45 1.91
CA ASP A 46 16.85 0.07 2.67
C ASP A 46 15.84 0.83 1.77
N ASN A 47 14.56 0.66 2.08
CA ASN A 47 13.40 1.40 1.54
C ASN A 47 12.82 0.95 0.18
N ARG A 48 13.19 -0.21 -0.37
CA ARG A 48 12.46 -0.75 -1.54
C ARG A 48 11.37 -1.72 -1.11
N PHE A 49 10.15 -1.49 -1.58
CA PHE A 49 9.03 -2.36 -1.25
C PHE A 49 8.04 -2.53 -2.40
N ALA A 50 7.40 -3.70 -2.42
CA ALA A 50 6.19 -3.97 -3.16
C ALA A 50 4.98 -3.71 -2.27
N VAL A 51 3.87 -3.27 -2.88
CA VAL A 51 2.60 -3.10 -2.18
C VAL A 51 1.49 -3.72 -2.99
N TYR A 52 0.61 -4.44 -2.31
CA TYR A 52 -0.56 -5.06 -2.88
C TYR A 52 -1.79 -4.75 -2.03
N LEU A 53 -2.92 -4.53 -2.71
CA LEU A 53 -4.23 -4.66 -2.11
C LEU A 53 -4.65 -6.12 -2.24
N GLN A 54 -5.06 -6.76 -1.15
CA GLN A 54 -5.55 -8.13 -1.15
C GLN A 54 -7.00 -8.20 -0.71
N ARG A 55 -7.79 -8.97 -1.44
CA ARG A 55 -9.14 -9.35 -1.02
C ARG A 55 -9.10 -10.52 -0.03
N VAL A 56 -9.68 -10.30 1.13
CA VAL A 56 -9.73 -11.26 2.24
C VAL A 56 -11.04 -12.04 2.17
N PRO A 57 -10.99 -13.38 2.26
CA PRO A 57 -12.19 -14.19 2.34
C PRO A 57 -13.06 -13.77 3.51
N MET A 58 -14.37 -13.74 3.28
CA MET A 58 -15.35 -13.54 4.34
C MET A 58 -15.82 -14.88 4.85
N ASN A 59 -15.90 -15.02 6.18
CA ASN A 59 -16.41 -16.23 6.81
C ASN A 59 -17.84 -16.51 6.30
N GLY A 60 -18.07 -17.74 5.84
CA GLY A 60 -19.38 -18.20 5.37
C GLY A 60 -19.74 -17.81 3.93
N ILE A 61 -18.84 -17.18 3.16
CA ILE A 61 -19.05 -16.91 1.72
C ILE A 61 -18.20 -17.89 0.91
N ASP A 62 -18.79 -18.62 -0.06
CA ASP A 62 -18.03 -19.49 -0.96
C ASP A 62 -17.05 -18.64 -1.79
N PRO A 63 -15.73 -18.86 -1.64
CA PRO A 63 -14.74 -18.02 -2.27
C PRO A 63 -14.72 -18.12 -3.81
N ARG A 64 -15.35 -19.14 -4.40
CA ARG A 64 -15.32 -19.40 -5.85
C ARG A 64 -16.39 -18.65 -6.63
N GLY A 65 -17.46 -18.21 -5.95
CA GLY A 65 -18.64 -17.65 -6.61
C GLY A 65 -18.70 -16.12 -6.68
N VAL A 66 -17.80 -15.42 -6.00
CA VAL A 66 -17.90 -13.96 -5.85
C VAL A 66 -16.66 -13.27 -6.40
N TYR A 67 -16.86 -12.39 -7.36
CA TYR A 67 -15.83 -11.50 -7.92
C TYR A 67 -16.36 -10.07 -7.95
N GLU A 68 -15.44 -9.12 -7.94
CA GLU A 68 -15.74 -7.70 -8.03
C GLU A 68 -14.68 -7.00 -8.86
N ASN A 69 -15.04 -5.88 -9.47
CA ASN A 69 -14.14 -5.03 -10.21
C ASN A 69 -13.89 -3.77 -9.39
N VAL A 70 -12.62 -3.51 -9.08
CA VAL A 70 -12.22 -2.47 -8.13
C VAL A 70 -11.27 -1.52 -8.82
N GLY A 71 -11.58 -0.23 -8.78
CA GLY A 71 -10.62 0.85 -9.00
C GLY A 71 -10.04 1.26 -7.65
N TYR A 72 -8.72 1.39 -7.56
CA TYR A 72 -8.06 1.76 -6.31
C TYR A 72 -6.77 2.54 -6.53
N ASP A 73 -6.47 3.38 -5.55
CA ASP A 73 -5.23 4.12 -5.41
C ASP A 73 -4.46 3.59 -4.21
N ILE A 74 -3.15 3.40 -4.35
CA ILE A 74 -2.25 3.16 -3.22
C ILE A 74 -1.29 4.34 -3.15
N SER A 75 -1.24 4.98 -1.99
CA SER A 75 -0.41 6.14 -1.70
C SER A 75 0.60 5.82 -0.62
N LEU A 76 1.87 6.15 -0.84
CA LEU A 76 2.87 6.22 0.22
C LEU A 76 2.96 7.67 0.69
N VAL A 77 2.71 7.89 1.98
CA VAL A 77 2.75 9.21 2.60
C VAL A 77 4.06 9.36 3.37
N ASN A 78 4.86 10.35 3.00
CA ASN A 78 5.98 10.79 3.83
C ASN A 78 5.44 11.69 4.94
N HIS A 79 5.53 11.26 6.20
CA HIS A 79 5.05 12.07 7.33
C HIS A 79 5.75 13.42 7.47
N TRP A 80 6.96 13.59 6.92
CA TRP A 80 7.69 14.86 6.92
C TRP A 80 7.24 15.82 5.81
N GLU A 81 6.65 15.30 4.73
CA GLU A 81 6.17 16.07 3.57
C GLU A 81 4.85 15.45 3.07
N PRO A 82 3.75 15.53 3.85
CA PRO A 82 2.51 14.81 3.56
C PRO A 82 1.75 15.36 2.34
N SER A 83 2.09 16.57 1.88
CA SER A 83 1.47 17.20 0.72
C SER A 83 1.81 16.53 -0.61
N GLU A 84 2.83 15.67 -0.65
CA GLU A 84 3.31 15.03 -1.87
C GLU A 84 3.37 13.50 -1.71
N PRO A 85 2.22 12.82 -1.62
CA PRO A 85 2.20 11.37 -1.57
C PRO A 85 2.65 10.77 -2.92
N LEU A 86 3.42 9.69 -2.85
CA LEU A 86 3.66 8.85 -4.03
C LEU A 86 2.45 7.94 -4.24
N THR A 87 1.59 8.29 -5.22
CA THR A 87 0.37 7.54 -5.52
C THR A 87 0.48 6.77 -6.83
N LYS A 88 0.08 5.49 -6.82
CA LYS A 88 -0.15 4.68 -8.03
C LYS A 88 -1.60 4.23 -8.09
N ARG A 89 -2.18 4.26 -9.30
CA ARG A 89 -3.60 4.01 -9.56
C ARG A 89 -3.84 2.78 -10.42
N ARG A 90 -4.89 2.03 -10.11
CA ARG A 90 -5.52 1.04 -10.98
C ARG A 90 -7.00 1.39 -11.15
N TYR A 91 -7.49 1.28 -12.38
CA TYR A 91 -8.84 1.74 -12.71
C TYR A 91 -9.90 0.63 -12.63
N CYS A 92 -9.52 -0.62 -12.88
CA CYS A 92 -10.43 -1.75 -12.88
C CYS A 92 -9.63 -3.05 -12.80
N GLU A 93 -9.50 -3.61 -11.60
CA GLU A 93 -8.91 -4.93 -11.39
C GLU A 93 -9.99 -5.89 -10.92
N SER A 94 -10.01 -7.09 -11.51
CA SER A 94 -10.94 -8.13 -11.09
C SER A 94 -10.34 -8.89 -9.90
N PHE A 95 -10.98 -8.80 -8.74
CA PHE A 95 -10.54 -9.49 -7.52
C PHE A 95 -11.32 -10.79 -7.30
N ARG A 96 -10.65 -11.93 -7.48
CA ARG A 96 -11.09 -13.19 -6.88
C ARG A 96 -10.66 -13.27 -5.42
N ASN A 97 -11.27 -14.14 -4.64
CA ASN A 97 -10.88 -14.33 -3.24
C ASN A 97 -9.41 -14.75 -3.12
N LEU A 98 -8.73 -14.23 -2.09
CA LEU A 98 -7.29 -14.38 -1.84
C LEU A 98 -6.36 -13.74 -2.88
N GLN A 99 -6.90 -13.17 -3.96
CA GLN A 99 -6.10 -12.49 -4.97
C GLN A 99 -5.60 -11.15 -4.42
N ALA A 100 -4.35 -10.85 -4.75
CA ALA A 100 -3.71 -9.58 -4.44
C ALA A 100 -3.26 -8.92 -5.74
N HIS A 101 -3.50 -7.62 -5.86
CA HIS A 101 -3.12 -6.81 -7.01
C HIS A 101 -2.33 -5.60 -6.53
N GLY A 102 -1.29 -5.22 -7.28
CA GLY A 102 -0.36 -4.21 -6.80
C GLY A 102 0.84 -3.99 -7.69
N TRP A 103 1.95 -3.60 -7.07
CA TRP A 103 3.19 -3.28 -7.75
C TRP A 103 4.36 -3.96 -7.03
N ASP A 104 5.07 -4.84 -7.75
CA ASP A 104 6.35 -5.45 -7.32
C ASP A 104 7.43 -4.41 -6.98
N LYS A 105 7.36 -3.28 -7.67
CA LYS A 105 8.27 -2.14 -7.54
C LYS A 105 7.46 -0.90 -7.22
N PHE A 106 6.83 -0.87 -6.05
CA PHE A 106 6.05 0.30 -5.64
C PHE A 106 7.00 1.48 -5.42
N LEU A 107 8.04 1.26 -4.62
CA LEU A 107 9.17 2.17 -4.45
C LEU A 107 10.47 1.43 -4.81
N ASP A 108 11.16 1.86 -5.86
CA ASP A 108 12.44 1.26 -6.35
C ASP A 108 13.62 2.24 -6.24
N GLU A 109 13.38 3.47 -5.76
CA GLU A 109 14.39 4.51 -5.55
C GLU A 109 14.50 4.85 -4.07
N GLU A 110 15.68 5.32 -3.64
CA GLU A 110 15.82 5.90 -2.30
C GLU A 110 14.84 7.07 -2.16
N LEU A 111 14.00 7.06 -1.13
CA LEU A 111 13.36 8.28 -0.63
C LEU A 111 14.48 9.20 -0.15
N ARG A 112 15.08 9.97 -1.06
CA ARG A 112 15.96 11.05 -0.67
C ARG A 112 15.08 12.13 -0.07
N PRO A 113 15.33 12.57 1.17
CA PRO A 113 14.79 13.83 1.61
C PRO A 113 15.20 14.87 0.56
N LYS A 114 14.24 15.60 -0.02
CA LYS A 114 14.59 16.83 -0.72
C LYS A 114 15.40 17.65 0.28
N SER A 115 16.61 18.03 -0.10
CA SER A 115 17.56 18.75 0.74
C SER A 115 16.84 19.79 1.58
N VAL A 116 16.88 19.65 2.90
CA VAL A 116 16.44 20.72 3.81
C VAL A 116 17.18 21.98 3.35
N PRO A 117 16.49 23.08 3.01
CA PRO A 117 17.16 24.32 2.67
C PRO A 117 18.12 24.64 3.80
N SER A 118 19.42 24.69 3.51
CA SER A 118 20.39 25.06 4.51
C SER A 118 20.03 26.46 4.99
N THR A 119 19.63 26.60 6.25
CA THR A 119 19.53 27.90 6.91
C THR A 119 20.94 28.41 7.15
N SER A 120 21.62 28.73 6.06
CA SER A 120 22.96 29.33 6.03
C SER A 120 22.85 30.62 5.25
N ARG A 121 22.28 31.65 5.88
CA ARG A 121 22.63 33.07 5.72
C ARG A 121 21.57 33.95 6.39
N LEU A 122 21.75 34.20 7.67
CA LEU A 122 21.66 35.56 8.17
C LEU A 122 22.97 35.80 8.93
N LYS A 123 23.87 36.54 8.26
CA LYS A 123 24.97 37.23 8.91
C LYS A 123 24.40 38.41 9.68
#